data_AF-A0A928ZFQ7-F1
#
_entry.id   AF-A0A928ZFQ7-F1
#
_cell.length_a   1.000
_cell.length_b   1.000
_cell.length_c   1.000
_cell.angle_alpha   90.00
_cell.angle_beta   90.00
_cell.angle_gamma   90.00
#
_symmetry.space_group_name_H-M   'P 1'
#
loop_
_entity.id
_entity.type
_entity.pdbx_description
1 polymer ?
#
loop_
_entity_poly.entity_id
_entity_poly.type
_entity_poly.pdbx_seq_one_letter_code
_entity_poly.pdbx_strand_id
1 'polypeptide(L)'
;MKLLLTGTFLGTAIALSPLAANAATFSFTSVLNGDQEVPSVSTSGVGTATGTLSGGPGSWVFDYVVNYSGLQGTIAAPFAHIHNAPAGQNGPVVHDLDNATLPPIAGSNSGTITGDWRFDDVTNPLTDVLAQELLRGNAYFNLHTTTFPSGEIRGQIVPVPEPTSTLSLLTLGALGAAWQWKNRKNQQKLIG
;
A
#
# COMPACT_ATOMS: atom_id res chain seq x y z
N MET A 1 -9.00 54.21 -50.98
CA MET A 1 -9.50 54.65 -49.65
C MET A 1 -10.12 53.46 -48.95
N LYS A 2 -9.48 53.01 -47.87
CA LYS A 2 -9.91 52.10 -46.78
C LYS A 2 -10.51 50.72 -47.12
N LEU A 3 -9.64 49.71 -46.99
CA LEU A 3 -9.93 48.31 -46.70
C LEU A 3 -10.58 48.18 -45.29
N LEU A 4 -11.59 47.34 -45.13
CA LEU A 4 -12.08 46.87 -43.82
C LEU A 4 -12.21 45.35 -43.86
N LEU A 5 -11.22 44.66 -43.28
CA LEU A 5 -11.31 43.25 -42.91
C LEU A 5 -11.83 43.19 -41.47
N THR A 6 -13.06 42.73 -41.28
CA THR A 6 -13.57 42.36 -39.96
C THR A 6 -13.16 40.91 -39.68
N GLY A 7 -12.03 40.73 -38.99
CA GLY A 7 -11.59 39.42 -38.50
C GLY A 7 -12.35 39.05 -37.23
N THR A 8 -13.16 37.99 -37.28
CA THR A 8 -13.77 37.38 -36.10
C THR A 8 -12.77 36.40 -35.50
N PHE A 9 -12.17 36.74 -34.35
CA PHE A 9 -11.39 35.79 -33.57
C PHE A 9 -12.35 34.90 -32.76
N LEU A 10 -12.55 33.65 -33.20
CA LEU A 10 -13.13 32.62 -32.35
C LEU A 10 -12.06 32.15 -31.37
N GLY A 11 -12.07 32.68 -30.15
CA GLY A 11 -11.24 32.18 -29.06
C GLY A 11 -11.77 30.82 -28.60
N THR A 12 -11.07 29.74 -28.95
CA THR A 12 -11.31 28.42 -28.34
C THR A 12 -10.86 28.45 -26.89
N ALA A 13 -11.81 28.51 -25.96
CA ALA A 13 -11.55 28.26 -24.55
C ALA A 13 -11.21 26.77 -24.38
N ILE A 14 -9.93 26.46 -24.13
CA ILE A 14 -9.54 25.13 -23.67
C ILE A 14 -9.97 25.04 -22.21
N ALA A 15 -11.10 24.38 -21.95
CA ALA A 15 -11.49 24.02 -20.60
C ALA A 15 -10.47 23.00 -20.06
N LEU A 16 -9.52 23.45 -19.24
CA LEU A 16 -8.74 22.55 -18.40
C LEU A 16 -9.69 22.01 -17.33
N SER A 17 -10.24 20.81 -17.55
CA SER A 17 -10.87 20.07 -16.47
C SER A 17 -9.81 19.81 -15.40
N PRO A 18 -10.06 20.15 -14.12
CA PRO A 18 -9.13 19.79 -13.07
C PRO A 18 -9.03 18.26 -13.03
N LEU A 19 -7.83 17.74 -13.28
CA LEU A 19 -7.50 16.35 -12.95
C LEU A 19 -7.69 16.24 -11.44
N ALA A 20 -8.75 15.56 -11.01
CA ALA A 20 -8.86 15.15 -9.62
C ALA A 20 -7.61 14.34 -9.29
N ALA A 21 -6.78 14.83 -8.37
CA ALA A 21 -5.65 14.09 -7.86
C ALA A 21 -6.20 12.90 -7.08
N ASN A 22 -6.21 11.72 -7.69
CA ASN A 22 -6.48 10.49 -6.97
C ASN A 22 -5.22 10.17 -6.15
N ALA A 23 -5.36 10.07 -4.83
CA ALA A 23 -4.27 9.60 -3.98
C ALA A 23 -3.83 8.21 -4.47
N ALA A 24 -2.53 7.98 -4.63
CA ALA A 24 -2.04 6.65 -4.94
C ALA A 24 -2.44 5.71 -3.82
N THR A 25 -2.88 4.50 -4.16
CA THR A 25 -3.29 3.47 -3.20
C THR A 25 -2.58 2.18 -3.56
N PHE A 26 -1.98 1.52 -2.58
CA PHE A 26 -1.27 0.26 -2.73
C PHE A 26 -1.73 -0.71 -1.64
N SER A 27 -2.12 -1.92 -2.03
CA SER A 27 -2.49 -2.97 -1.08
C SER A 27 -1.29 -3.83 -0.68
N PHE A 28 -1.34 -4.37 0.54
CA PHE A 28 -0.29 -5.21 1.12
C PHE A 28 -0.89 -6.41 1.83
N THR A 29 -0.09 -7.48 1.91
CA THR A 29 -0.39 -8.65 2.74
C THR A 29 0.85 -9.11 3.50
N SER A 30 0.64 -9.82 4.60
CA SER A 30 1.69 -10.46 5.38
C SER A 30 1.14 -11.74 6.02
N VAL A 31 1.97 -12.78 6.08
CA VAL A 31 1.71 -14.00 6.86
C VAL A 31 2.77 -14.06 7.94
N LEU A 32 2.36 -14.16 9.20
CA LEU A 32 3.25 -14.13 10.36
C LEU A 32 3.43 -15.54 10.93
N ASN A 33 4.68 -15.94 11.14
CA ASN A 33 5.05 -17.21 11.78
C ASN A 33 6.44 -17.15 12.43
N GLY A 34 6.79 -18.17 13.21
CA GLY A 34 8.09 -18.25 13.89
C GLY A 34 9.28 -18.57 12.99
N ASP A 35 9.06 -19.17 11.81
CA ASP A 35 10.12 -19.49 10.85
C ASP A 35 10.76 -18.24 10.24
N GLN A 36 10.02 -17.13 10.20
CA GLN A 36 10.49 -15.84 9.71
C GLN A 36 11.29 -15.04 10.75
N GLU A 37 11.28 -15.43 12.02
CA GLU A 37 12.14 -14.80 13.02
C GLU A 37 13.63 -15.03 12.69
N VAL A 38 14.48 -14.14 13.22
CA VAL A 38 15.93 -14.23 13.04
C VAL A 38 16.62 -14.14 14.40
N PRO A 39 17.04 -15.27 15.00
CA PRO A 39 16.88 -16.66 14.51
C PRO A 39 15.43 -17.16 14.58
N SER A 40 15.10 -18.18 13.78
CA SER A 40 13.77 -18.80 13.75
C SER A 40 13.40 -19.40 15.10
N VAL A 41 12.12 -19.31 15.47
CA VAL A 41 11.57 -19.87 16.72
C VAL A 41 10.49 -20.91 16.43
N SER A 42 10.49 -21.98 17.24
CA SER A 42 9.46 -23.02 17.19
C SER A 42 8.27 -22.60 18.04
N THR A 43 7.17 -22.18 17.42
CA THR A 43 5.93 -21.80 18.10
C THR A 43 4.71 -22.35 17.35
N SER A 44 3.57 -22.44 18.06
CA SER A 44 2.23 -22.61 17.47
C SER A 44 1.60 -21.30 17.01
N GLY A 45 2.23 -20.16 17.33
CA GLY A 45 1.78 -18.83 16.97
C GLY A 45 1.70 -18.63 15.47
N VAL A 46 0.60 -18.05 15.01
CA VAL A 46 0.39 -17.69 13.61
C VAL A 46 -0.34 -16.36 13.51
N GLY A 47 -0.15 -15.68 12.39
CA GLY A 47 -0.92 -14.49 12.06
C GLY A 47 -1.02 -14.19 10.58
N THR A 48 -1.90 -13.25 10.25
CA THR A 48 -2.06 -12.70 8.91
C THR A 48 -2.31 -11.20 9.05
N ALA A 49 -1.78 -10.42 8.12
CA ALA A 49 -2.10 -9.00 8.04
C ALA A 49 -2.46 -8.56 6.62
N THR A 50 -3.29 -7.54 6.56
CA THR A 50 -3.55 -6.75 5.36
C THR A 50 -3.22 -5.30 5.65
N GLY A 51 -2.81 -4.56 4.62
CA GLY A 51 -2.56 -3.14 4.74
C GLY A 51 -2.85 -2.37 3.46
N THR A 52 -3.07 -1.06 3.61
CA THR A 52 -3.27 -0.14 2.49
C THR A 52 -2.42 1.09 2.72
N LEU A 53 -1.46 1.35 1.83
CA LEU A 53 -0.74 2.62 1.80
C LEU A 53 -1.48 3.57 0.86
N SER A 54 -1.87 4.73 1.36
CA SER A 54 -2.52 5.78 0.59
C SER A 54 -1.79 7.12 0.72
N GLY A 55 -1.92 7.98 -0.29
CA GLY A 55 -1.36 9.33 -0.27
C GLY A 55 -0.20 9.52 -1.25
N GLY A 56 0.75 10.35 -0.82
CA GLY A 56 1.92 10.73 -1.59
C GLY A 56 3.00 11.35 -0.70
N PRO A 57 4.14 11.78 -1.26
CA PRO A 57 5.20 12.41 -0.50
C PRO A 57 4.68 13.52 0.43
N GLY A 58 5.01 13.44 1.71
CA GLY A 58 4.53 14.38 2.74
C GLY A 58 3.11 14.15 3.28
N SER A 59 2.42 13.08 2.87
CA SER A 59 1.03 12.80 3.28
C SER A 59 0.66 11.31 3.31
N TRP A 60 1.64 10.42 3.41
CA TRP A 60 1.41 8.98 3.45
C TRP A 60 0.64 8.54 4.69
N VAL A 61 -0.26 7.57 4.51
CA VAL A 61 -0.98 6.85 5.57
C VAL A 61 -0.97 5.37 5.24
N PHE A 62 -0.52 4.54 6.17
CA PHE A 62 -0.58 3.08 6.07
C PHE A 62 -1.57 2.51 7.08
N ASP A 63 -2.77 2.19 6.63
CA ASP A 63 -3.80 1.51 7.43
C ASP A 63 -3.53 0.00 7.42
N TYR A 64 -3.64 -0.66 8.57
CA TYR A 64 -3.40 -2.10 8.68
C TYR A 64 -4.33 -2.82 9.65
N VAL A 65 -4.52 -4.12 9.39
CA VAL A 65 -5.19 -5.06 10.28
C VAL A 65 -4.32 -6.31 10.41
N VAL A 66 -3.94 -6.66 11.63
CA VAL A 66 -3.19 -7.89 11.96
C VAL A 66 -4.08 -8.79 12.80
N ASN A 67 -4.34 -10.01 12.32
CA ASN A 67 -5.00 -11.06 13.07
C ASN A 67 -3.97 -12.09 13.52
N TYR A 68 -4.01 -12.50 14.78
CA TYR A 68 -3.07 -13.46 15.34
C TYR A 68 -3.76 -14.44 16.29
N SER A 69 -3.19 -15.62 16.45
CA SER A 69 -3.68 -16.64 17.38
C SER A 69 -2.62 -17.69 17.70
N GLY A 70 -2.88 -18.49 18.74
CA GLY A 70 -2.05 -19.64 19.06
C GLY A 70 -0.67 -19.29 19.64
N LEU A 71 -0.47 -18.04 20.07
CA LEU A 71 0.77 -17.64 20.73
C LEU A 71 0.98 -18.45 22.02
N GLN A 72 2.22 -18.83 22.31
CA GLN A 72 2.59 -19.62 23.49
C GLN A 72 2.88 -18.75 24.73
N GLY A 73 2.85 -17.44 24.56
CA GLY A 73 2.79 -16.46 25.64
C GLY A 73 1.68 -15.45 25.38
N THR A 74 1.62 -14.42 26.22
CA THR A 74 0.75 -13.27 25.99
C THR A 74 1.58 -12.13 25.44
N ILE A 75 0.98 -11.28 24.58
CA ILE A 75 1.60 -10.03 24.14
C ILE A 75 1.97 -9.21 25.38
N ALA A 76 3.23 -8.85 25.50
CA ALA A 76 3.78 -8.08 26.62
C ALA A 76 5.00 -7.30 26.14
N ALA A 77 5.39 -6.26 26.88
CA ALA A 77 6.50 -5.39 26.49
C ALA A 77 7.82 -6.17 26.26
N PRO A 78 8.59 -5.85 25.20
CA PRO A 78 8.26 -4.89 24.13
C PRO A 78 7.09 -5.41 23.29
N PHE A 79 6.11 -4.56 22.96
CA PHE A 79 4.83 -4.98 22.37
C PHE A 79 4.98 -5.47 20.91
N ALA A 80 3.96 -5.31 20.08
CA ALA A 80 4.05 -5.57 18.65
C ALA A 80 4.61 -4.35 17.90
N HIS A 81 5.39 -4.57 16.84
CA HIS A 81 6.10 -3.52 16.12
C HIS A 81 6.11 -3.73 14.60
N ILE A 82 6.28 -2.64 13.84
CA ILE A 82 6.82 -2.68 12.48
C ILE A 82 8.32 -2.39 12.56
N HIS A 83 9.10 -3.21 11.89
CA HIS A 83 10.54 -2.99 11.70
C HIS A 83 10.88 -2.71 10.25
N ASN A 84 12.00 -2.06 9.99
CA ASN A 84 12.51 -1.80 8.66
C ASN A 84 13.76 -2.65 8.34
N ALA A 85 13.55 -3.77 7.64
CA ALA A 85 14.63 -4.56 7.03
C ALA A 85 14.07 -5.43 5.89
N PRO A 86 14.91 -5.86 4.94
CA PRO A 86 14.55 -6.92 4.02
C PRO A 86 14.35 -8.25 4.76
N ALA A 87 13.64 -9.17 4.10
CA ALA A 87 13.40 -10.51 4.63
C ALA A 87 14.71 -11.23 5.03
N GLY A 88 14.69 -11.92 6.16
CA GLY A 88 15.84 -12.64 6.71
C GLY A 88 16.86 -11.79 7.48
N GLN A 89 16.57 -10.50 7.72
CA GLN A 89 17.42 -9.61 8.52
C GLN A 89 16.63 -8.94 9.65
N ASN A 90 17.32 -8.59 10.74
CA ASN A 90 16.76 -7.78 11.82
C ASN A 90 16.96 -6.29 11.50
N GLY A 91 15.90 -5.49 11.69
CA GLY A 91 15.92 -4.04 11.52
C GLY A 91 15.51 -3.27 12.77
N PRO A 92 15.71 -1.94 12.79
CA PRO A 92 15.18 -1.10 13.86
C PRO A 92 13.64 -1.12 13.87
N VAL A 93 13.06 -0.90 15.05
CA VAL A 93 11.64 -0.58 15.21
C VAL A 93 11.37 0.78 14.58
N VAL A 94 10.32 0.86 13.77
CA VAL A 94 9.90 2.08 13.06
C VAL A 94 8.44 2.45 13.28
N HIS A 95 7.64 1.58 13.91
CA HIS A 95 6.27 1.88 14.32
C HIS A 95 5.84 0.93 15.45
N ASP A 96 5.07 1.45 16.40
CA ASP A 96 4.51 0.67 17.51
C ASP A 96 3.06 0.31 17.21
N LEU A 97 2.73 -0.98 17.33
CA LEU A 97 1.36 -1.48 17.10
C LEU A 97 0.48 -1.41 18.35
N ASP A 98 1.08 -1.17 19.52
CA ASP A 98 0.35 -0.88 20.75
C ASP A 98 0.54 0.61 21.08
N ASN A 99 -0.55 1.35 21.07
CA ASN A 99 -0.56 2.74 21.49
C ASN A 99 -1.83 3.02 22.30
N ALA A 100 -1.86 4.16 22.99
CA ALA A 100 -2.95 4.51 23.89
C ALA A 100 -4.33 4.65 23.21
N THR A 101 -4.40 4.69 21.86
CA THR A 101 -5.65 4.81 21.11
C THR A 101 -6.18 3.47 20.61
N LEU A 102 -5.41 2.39 20.70
CA LEU A 102 -5.84 1.04 20.34
C LEU A 102 -6.34 0.26 21.56
N PRO A 103 -7.29 -0.68 21.40
CA PRO A 103 -7.69 -1.57 22.49
C PRO A 103 -6.45 -2.29 23.05
N PRO A 104 -6.32 -2.43 24.38
CA PRO A 104 -5.17 -3.12 24.95
C PRO A 104 -5.05 -4.54 24.39
N ILE A 105 -3.99 -4.78 23.62
CA ILE A 105 -3.64 -6.13 23.14
C ILE A 105 -2.78 -6.88 24.15
N ALA A 106 -2.18 -6.13 25.08
CA ALA A 106 -1.38 -6.65 26.18
C ALA A 106 -2.17 -7.71 26.97
N GLY A 107 -1.50 -8.82 27.28
CA GLY A 107 -2.10 -9.93 28.02
C GLY A 107 -2.90 -10.92 27.18
N SER A 108 -3.00 -10.74 25.85
CA SER A 108 -3.67 -11.71 24.97
C SER A 108 -2.70 -12.61 24.20
N ASN A 109 -3.12 -13.82 23.87
CA ASN A 109 -2.43 -14.76 22.98
C ASN A 109 -3.11 -14.93 21.60
N SER A 110 -4.21 -14.20 21.38
CA SER A 110 -4.97 -14.15 20.14
C SER A 110 -5.75 -12.84 20.03
N GLY A 111 -6.02 -12.38 18.81
CA GLY A 111 -6.83 -11.19 18.61
C GLY A 111 -6.58 -10.50 17.28
N THR A 112 -7.05 -9.26 17.24
CA THR A 112 -6.92 -8.38 16.08
C THR A 112 -6.34 -7.04 16.53
N ILE A 113 -5.31 -6.59 15.83
CA ILE A 113 -4.75 -5.24 15.95
C ILE A 113 -5.17 -4.50 14.69
N THR A 114 -5.91 -3.41 14.85
CA THR A 114 -6.20 -2.47 13.77
C THR A 114 -5.48 -1.19 14.09
N GLY A 115 -4.78 -0.60 13.14
CA GLY A 115 -4.10 0.66 13.36
C GLY A 115 -3.78 1.37 12.06
N ASP A 116 -3.19 2.54 12.21
CA ASP A 116 -2.66 3.31 11.11
C ASP A 116 -1.29 3.86 11.48
N TRP A 117 -0.47 4.11 10.46
CA TRP A 117 0.85 4.71 10.58
C TRP A 117 0.91 5.90 9.62
N ARG A 118 1.08 7.11 10.15
CA ARG A 118 0.90 8.36 9.40
C ARG A 118 2.18 9.15 9.28
N PHE A 119 2.28 9.92 8.19
CA PHE A 119 3.39 10.84 7.97
C PHE A 119 3.52 11.89 9.09
N ASP A 120 2.40 12.30 9.70
CA ASP A 120 2.32 13.31 10.75
C ASP A 120 2.29 12.75 12.17
N ASP A 121 2.54 11.45 12.36
CA ASP A 121 2.69 10.87 13.69
C ASP A 121 3.85 11.52 14.44
N VAL A 122 3.57 11.95 15.67
CA VAL A 122 4.55 12.65 16.52
C VAL A 122 5.71 11.73 16.90
N THR A 123 5.42 10.46 17.12
CA THR A 123 6.39 9.43 17.47
C THR A 123 6.48 8.45 16.30
N ASN A 124 7.68 8.33 15.73
CA ASN A 124 7.97 7.45 14.60
C ASN A 124 7.08 7.70 13.36
N PRO A 125 7.18 8.86 12.68
CA PRO A 125 6.38 9.16 11.51
C PRO A 125 6.66 8.23 10.32
N LEU A 126 5.63 7.95 9.51
CA LEU A 126 5.75 7.29 8.21
C LEU A 126 6.40 8.25 7.21
N THR A 127 7.71 8.43 7.32
CA THR A 127 8.47 9.27 6.39
C THR A 127 8.37 8.74 4.96
N ASP A 128 8.63 9.61 3.97
CA ASP A 128 8.67 9.22 2.57
C ASP A 128 9.64 8.05 2.31
N VAL A 129 10.76 8.00 3.05
CA VAL A 129 11.72 6.90 2.96
C VAL A 129 11.10 5.59 3.42
N LEU A 130 10.39 5.59 4.55
CA LEU A 130 9.75 4.39 5.09
C LEU A 130 8.56 3.93 4.23
N ALA A 131 7.82 4.86 3.63
CA ALA A 131 6.81 4.54 2.63
C ALA A 131 7.42 3.84 1.40
N GLN A 132 8.60 4.27 0.93
CA GLN A 132 9.32 3.58 -0.13
C GLN A 132 9.82 2.19 0.30
N GLU A 133 10.25 2.02 1.56
CA GLU A 133 10.65 0.72 2.06
C GLU A 133 9.47 -0.25 2.19
N LEU A 134 8.26 0.22 2.57
CA LEU A 134 7.03 -0.57 2.47
C LEU A 134 6.79 -1.03 1.03
N LEU A 135 6.85 -0.10 0.06
CA LEU A 135 6.67 -0.41 -1.37
C LEU A 135 7.71 -1.39 -1.94
N ARG A 136 8.90 -1.45 -1.34
CA ARG A 136 9.95 -2.43 -1.67
C ARG A 136 9.78 -3.78 -0.98
N GLY A 137 8.84 -3.87 -0.04
CA GLY A 137 8.68 -5.04 0.82
C GLY A 137 9.80 -5.19 1.84
N ASN A 138 10.38 -4.08 2.31
CA ASN A 138 11.48 -4.01 3.30
C ASN A 138 10.98 -3.59 4.70
N ALA A 139 9.75 -3.93 5.04
CA ALA A 139 9.23 -3.78 6.39
C ALA A 139 8.48 -5.04 6.82
N TYR A 140 8.45 -5.33 8.11
CA TYR A 140 7.78 -6.52 8.64
C TYR A 140 7.06 -6.22 9.95
N PHE A 141 5.94 -6.91 10.15
CA PHE A 141 5.31 -7.00 11.47
C PHE A 141 6.08 -8.00 12.33
N ASN A 142 6.25 -7.67 13.60
CA ASN A 142 6.83 -8.56 14.60
C ASN A 142 6.01 -8.49 15.90
N LEU A 143 5.55 -9.64 16.38
CA LEU A 143 4.78 -9.75 17.63
C LEU A 143 5.63 -10.48 18.67
N HIS A 144 5.75 -9.85 19.83
CA HIS A 144 6.55 -10.32 20.95
C HIS A 144 5.64 -10.78 22.08
N THR A 145 6.06 -11.82 22.80
CA THR A 145 5.30 -12.34 23.94
C THR A 145 6.15 -12.52 25.18
N THR A 146 5.49 -12.77 26.30
CA THR A 146 6.15 -13.18 27.55
C THR A 146 7.04 -14.42 27.39
N THR A 147 6.70 -15.32 26.47
CA THR A 147 7.49 -16.55 26.19
C THR A 147 8.62 -16.29 25.19
N PHE A 148 8.41 -15.38 24.22
CA PHE A 148 9.42 -15.00 23.24
C PHE A 148 9.63 -13.47 23.20
N PRO A 149 10.41 -12.91 24.15
CA PRO A 149 10.58 -11.46 24.27
C PRO A 149 11.30 -10.82 23.07
N SER A 150 12.09 -11.59 22.32
CA SER A 150 12.78 -11.13 21.11
C SER A 150 11.93 -11.18 19.84
N GLY A 151 10.74 -11.79 19.90
CA GLY A 151 9.84 -12.02 18.78
C GLY A 151 9.33 -13.46 18.76
N GLU A 152 8.01 -13.64 18.68
CA GLU A 152 7.36 -14.95 18.54
C GLU A 152 6.97 -15.23 17.07
N ILE A 153 6.38 -14.24 16.40
CA ILE A 153 5.99 -14.35 14.99
C ILE A 153 6.34 -13.09 14.20
N ARG A 154 6.94 -13.31 13.03
CA ARG A 154 7.31 -12.28 12.04
C ARG A 154 6.61 -12.50 10.73
N GLY A 155 6.26 -11.41 10.04
CA GLY A 155 5.75 -11.47 8.68
C GLY A 155 6.14 -10.26 7.85
N GLN A 156 6.83 -10.49 6.74
CA GLN A 156 7.17 -9.42 5.79
C GLN A 156 5.91 -8.78 5.20
N ILE A 157 5.87 -7.45 5.12
CA ILE A 157 4.79 -6.68 4.50
C ILE A 157 5.06 -6.62 3.00
N VAL A 158 4.31 -7.38 2.22
CA VAL A 158 4.55 -7.55 0.78
C VAL A 158 3.49 -6.79 -0.02
N PRO A 159 3.88 -5.96 -1.01
CA PRO A 159 2.92 -5.32 -1.91
C PRO A 159 2.13 -6.37 -2.70
N VAL A 160 0.81 -6.18 -2.78
CA VAL A 160 -0.06 -6.94 -3.66
C VAL A 160 -0.01 -6.28 -5.03
N PRO A 161 0.41 -6.98 -6.11
CA PRO A 161 0.38 -6.41 -7.44
C PRO A 161 -1.06 -6.08 -7.83
N GLU A 162 -1.31 -4.82 -8.23
CA GLU A 162 -2.60 -4.46 -8.83
C GLU A 162 -2.86 -5.36 -10.04
N PRO A 163 -4.09 -5.87 -10.25
CA PRO A 163 -4.39 -6.64 -11.44
C PRO A 163 -4.07 -5.78 -12.66
N THR A 164 -3.23 -6.30 -13.55
CA THR A 164 -2.74 -5.68 -14.81
C THR A 164 -3.84 -5.35 -15.83
N SER A 165 -5.10 -5.33 -15.40
CA SER A 165 -6.28 -5.08 -16.21
C SER A 165 -6.39 -3.63 -16.69
N THR A 166 -5.84 -2.63 -16.00
CA THR A 166 -5.91 -1.22 -16.45
C THR A 166 -5.09 -0.95 -17.72
N LEU A 167 -3.90 -1.51 -17.85
CA LEU A 167 -3.10 -1.42 -19.09
C LEU A 167 -3.65 -2.33 -20.20
N SER A 168 -4.21 -3.48 -19.84
CA SER A 168 -4.83 -4.41 -20.80
C SER A 168 -6.12 -3.84 -21.40
N LEU A 169 -6.93 -3.11 -20.62
CA LEU A 169 -8.15 -2.44 -21.11
C LEU A 169 -7.83 -1.24 -22.01
N LEU A 170 -6.79 -0.46 -21.69
CA LEU A 170 -6.37 0.67 -22.54
C LEU A 170 -5.79 0.21 -23.88
N THR A 171 -5.01 -0.88 -23.89
CA THR A 171 -4.43 -1.43 -25.12
C THR A 171 -5.48 -2.10 -26.03
N LEU A 172 -6.45 -2.83 -25.46
CA LEU A 172 -7.58 -3.37 -26.23
C LEU A 172 -8.49 -2.26 -26.78
N GLY A 173 -8.73 -1.19 -26.02
CA GLY A 173 -9.50 -0.03 -26.47
C GLY A 173 -8.87 0.70 -27.66
N ALA A 174 -7.54 0.92 -27.62
CA ALA A 174 -6.81 1.57 -28.70
C ALA A 174 -6.77 0.73 -29.99
N LEU A 175 -6.58 -0.59 -29.86
CA LEU A 175 -6.61 -1.52 -31.00
C LEU A 175 -8.01 -1.60 -31.63
N GLY A 176 -9.07 -1.62 -30.81
CA GLY A 176 -10.45 -1.60 -31.27
C GLY A 176 -10.80 -0.32 -32.06
N ALA A 177 -10.39 0.85 -31.55
CA ALA A 177 -10.60 2.13 -32.23
C ALA A 177 -9.85 2.22 -33.58
N ALA A 178 -8.60 1.72 -33.63
CA ALA A 178 -7.80 1.69 -34.85
C ALA A 178 -8.41 0.77 -35.93
N TRP A 179 -8.90 -0.41 -35.53
CA TRP A 179 -9.60 -1.34 -36.43
C TRP A 179 -10.88 -0.72 -37.01
N GLN A 180 -11.68 -0.07 -36.16
CA GLN A 180 -12.94 0.56 -36.57
C GLN A 180 -12.71 1.74 -37.53
N TRP A 181 -11.67 2.55 -37.29
CA TRP A 181 -11.28 3.65 -38.19
C TRP A 181 -10.83 3.16 -39.56
N LYS A 182 -10.01 2.11 -39.61
CA LYS A 182 -9.54 1.49 -40.86
C LYS A 182 -10.72 0.96 -41.68
N ASN A 183 -11.68 0.29 -41.05
CA ASN A 183 -12.84 -0.27 -41.74
C ASN A 183 -13.76 0.82 -42.30
N ARG A 184 -13.95 1.95 -41.58
CA ARG A 184 -14.73 3.09 -42.09
C ARG A 184 -14.13 3.72 -43.34
N LYS A 185 -12.80 3.89 -43.39
CA LYS A 185 -12.10 4.41 -44.59
C LYS A 185 -12.26 3.51 -45.80
N ASN A 186 -12.24 2.19 -45.60
CA ASN A 186 -12.39 1.23 -46.69
C ASN A 186 -13.82 1.22 -47.24
N GLN A 187 -14.84 1.37 -46.39
CA GLN A 187 -16.25 1.46 -46.82
C GLN A 187 -16.52 2.74 -47.64
N GLN A 188 -15.91 3.86 -47.27
CA GLN A 188 -16.05 5.12 -48.03
C GLN A 188 -15.40 5.09 -49.43
N LYS A 189 -14.43 4.20 -49.65
CA LYS A 189 -13.81 4.02 -50.98
C LYS A 189 -14.62 3.13 -51.93
N LEU A 190 -15.59 2.38 -51.43
CA LEU A 190 -16.40 1.44 -52.22
C LEU A 190 -17.71 2.06 -52.75
N ILE A 191 -18.01 3.30 -52.35
CA ILE A 191 -19.23 4.03 -52.67
C ILE A 191 -18.97 5.30 -53.50
N GLY A 192 -17.76 5.44 -54.06
CA GLY A 192 -17.33 6.57 -54.90
C GLY A 192 -16.81 6.13 -56.25
#